data_AF-A0A4Q0PNR6-F1
#
_entry.id   AF-A0A4Q0PNR6-F1
#
_cell.length_a   1.000
_cell.length_b   1.000
_cell.length_c   1.000
_cell.angle_alpha   90.00
_cell.angle_beta   90.00
_cell.angle_gamma   90.00
#
_symmetry.space_group_name_H-M   'P 1'
#
loop_
_entity.id
_entity.type
_entity.pdbx_description
1 polymer ?
#
loop_
_entity_poly.entity_id
_entity_poly.type
_entity_poly.pdbx_seq_one_letter_code
_entity_poly.pdbx_strand_id
1 'polypeptide(L)'
;MKFLYRFGFYLGGFAIGLILLAFFIKGSGVELPSCDYMPNARVLKTIRNNGYSLSENAEKQLSALKLDTTDLNTVFLEGEVDFSNSDTQKEPCGFYTINSQKTMPTPIITTLELCDEKFEVLSISEMK
;
A
#
# COMPACT_ATOMS: atom_id res chain seq x y z
N MET A 1 28.31 -40.17 16.87
CA MET A 1 28.55 -38.90 16.11
C MET A 1 28.20 -37.73 17.02
N LYS A 2 29.10 -36.75 17.21
CA LYS A 2 28.92 -35.64 18.17
C LYS A 2 27.93 -34.58 17.66
N PHE A 3 26.63 -34.89 17.73
CA PHE A 3 25.54 -34.04 17.25
C PHE A 3 25.54 -32.64 17.90
N LEU A 4 25.80 -32.56 19.21
CA LEU A 4 25.93 -31.28 19.94
C LEU A 4 27.00 -30.37 19.35
N TYR A 5 28.10 -30.93 18.87
CA TYR A 5 29.20 -30.15 18.32
C TYR A 5 28.80 -29.49 16.99
N ARG A 6 28.04 -30.21 16.15
CA ARG A 6 27.49 -29.66 14.90
C ARG A 6 26.46 -28.57 15.19
N PHE A 7 25.61 -28.76 16.19
CA PHE A 7 24.62 -27.78 16.60
C PHE A 7 25.26 -26.50 17.17
N GLY A 8 26.31 -26.64 17.98
CA GLY A 8 27.07 -25.51 18.52
C GLY A 8 27.73 -24.66 17.43
N PHE A 9 28.37 -25.29 16.44
CA PHE A 9 28.93 -24.55 15.29
C PHE A 9 27.85 -23.86 14.44
N TYR A 10 26.71 -24.51 14.22
CA TYR A 10 25.60 -23.91 13.47
C TYR A 10 25.00 -22.71 14.20
N LEU A 11 24.71 -22.84 15.51
CA LEU A 11 24.18 -21.74 16.31
C LEU A 11 25.19 -20.60 16.50
N GLY A 12 26.48 -20.93 16.60
CA GLY A 12 27.54 -19.92 16.67
C GLY A 12 27.60 -19.08 15.40
N GLY A 13 27.61 -19.72 14.23
CA GLY A 13 27.54 -19.03 12.94
C GLY A 13 26.24 -18.22 12.77
N PHE A 14 25.10 -18.79 13.17
CA PHE A 14 23.81 -18.13 13.13
C PHE A 14 23.77 -16.87 14.03
N ALA A 15 24.31 -16.96 15.25
CA ALA A 15 24.38 -15.82 16.17
C ALA A 15 25.27 -14.69 15.63
N ILE A 16 26.42 -15.03 15.03
CA ILE A 16 27.27 -14.04 14.35
C ILE A 16 26.51 -13.40 13.18
N GLY A 17 25.76 -14.19 12.40
CA GLY A 17 24.90 -13.70 11.33
C GLY A 17 23.83 -12.71 11.83
N LEU A 18 23.18 -12.99 12.97
CA LEU A 18 22.21 -12.08 13.58
C LEU A 18 22.83 -10.77 14.06
N ILE A 19 24.05 -10.80 14.60
CA ILE A 19 24.76 -9.59 15.01
C ILE A 19 25.04 -8.72 13.78
N LEU A 20 25.60 -9.29 12.71
CA LEU A 20 25.86 -8.57 11.46
C LEU A 20 24.58 -8.00 10.85
N LEU A 21 23.50 -8.79 10.80
CA LEU A 21 22.18 -8.35 10.34
C LEU A 21 21.68 -7.14 11.13
N ALA A 22 21.79 -7.17 12.47
CA ALA A 22 21.37 -6.07 13.32
C ALA A 22 22.16 -4.77 13.05
N PHE A 23 23.46 -4.87 12.74
CA PHE A 23 24.27 -3.70 12.36
C PHE A 23 23.79 -3.07 11.05
N PHE A 24 23.45 -3.87 10.04
CA PHE A 24 22.90 -3.35 8.78
C PHE A 24 21.53 -2.71 8.98
N ILE A 25 20.61 -3.35 9.72
CA ILE A 25 19.27 -2.80 9.94
C ILE A 25 19.34 -1.48 10.72
N LYS A 26 20.21 -1.40 11.74
CA LYS A 26 20.30 -0.24 12.64
C LYS A 26 21.03 0.95 12.03
N GLY A 27 21.90 0.74 11.05
CA GLY A 27 22.69 1.79 10.40
C GLY A 27 22.00 2.45 9.20
N SER A 28 20.98 1.83 8.62
CA SER A 28 20.44 2.22 7.31
C SER A 28 19.14 3.04 7.35
N GLY A 29 18.62 3.40 8.54
CA GLY A 29 17.29 4.02 8.63
C GLY A 29 16.18 3.13 8.05
N VAL A 30 16.44 1.82 7.97
CA VAL A 30 15.50 0.83 7.46
C VAL A 30 14.48 0.61 8.58
N GLU A 31 13.43 1.43 8.57
CA GLU A 31 12.11 0.96 8.98
C GLU A 31 11.89 -0.40 8.29
N LEU A 32 11.29 -1.40 8.96
CA LEU A 32 11.01 -2.68 8.32
C LEU A 32 10.46 -2.36 6.92
N PRO A 33 11.13 -2.80 5.83
CA PRO A 33 10.71 -2.42 4.49
C PRO A 33 9.23 -2.68 4.45
N SER A 34 8.43 -1.65 4.13
CA SER A 34 6.98 -1.77 4.10
C SER A 34 6.68 -3.11 3.48
N CYS A 35 5.97 -3.98 4.21
CA CYS A 35 5.75 -5.35 3.79
C CYS A 35 4.81 -5.32 2.57
N ASP A 36 5.34 -4.93 1.41
CA ASP A 36 4.67 -4.73 0.13
C ASP A 36 4.14 -6.07 -0.44
N TYR A 37 4.41 -7.16 0.29
CA TYR A 37 3.85 -8.47 0.04
C TYR A 37 2.38 -8.58 0.47
N MET A 38 1.90 -7.74 1.40
CA MET A 38 0.49 -7.78 1.80
C MET A 38 -0.40 -7.24 0.68
N PRO A 39 -1.60 -7.85 0.45
CA PRO A 39 -2.49 -7.45 -0.63
C PRO A 39 -2.78 -5.95 -0.68
N ASN A 40 -3.04 -5.32 0.48
CA ASN A 40 -3.26 -3.88 0.58
C ASN A 40 -2.08 -3.07 0.01
N ALA A 41 -0.89 -3.27 0.56
CA ALA A 41 0.31 -2.55 0.17
C ALA A 41 0.68 -2.77 -1.30
N ARG A 42 0.42 -3.98 -1.83
CA ARG A 42 0.64 -4.29 -3.25
C ARG A 42 -0.25 -3.44 -4.15
N VAL A 43 -1.55 -3.38 -3.91
CA VAL A 43 -2.49 -2.60 -4.75
C VAL A 43 -2.11 -1.11 -4.73
N LEU A 44 -1.91 -0.55 -3.53
CA LEU A 44 -1.53 0.84 -3.35
C LEU A 44 -0.21 1.18 -4.07
N LYS A 45 0.79 0.29 -3.98
CA LYS A 45 2.06 0.45 -4.68
C LYS A 45 1.91 0.40 -6.21
N THR A 46 1.07 -0.50 -6.72
CA THR A 46 0.78 -0.58 -8.16
C THR A 46 0.16 0.71 -8.67
N ILE A 47 -0.81 1.28 -7.94
CA ILE A 47 -1.43 2.57 -8.30
C ILE A 47 -0.39 3.68 -8.36
N ARG A 48 0.48 3.79 -7.33
CA ARG A 48 1.52 4.82 -7.30
C ARG A 48 2.56 4.66 -8.41
N ASN A 49 2.90 3.43 -8.78
CA ASN A 49 3.89 3.14 -9.82
C ASN A 49 3.35 3.41 -11.23
N ASN A 50 2.10 3.05 -11.49
CA ASN A 50 1.48 3.22 -12.81
C ASN A 50 0.90 4.62 -13.02
N GLY A 51 0.62 5.33 -11.92
CA GLY A 51 -0.13 6.59 -11.93
C GLY A 51 -1.63 6.36 -12.11
N TYR A 52 -2.39 7.46 -12.08
CA TYR A 52 -3.83 7.45 -12.24
C TYR A 52 -4.30 8.69 -13.00
N SER A 53 -5.44 8.58 -13.68
CA SER A 53 -6.21 9.72 -14.22
C SER A 53 -7.42 10.02 -13.34
N LEU A 54 -7.91 11.25 -13.41
CA LEU A 54 -9.15 11.68 -12.75
C LEU A 54 -10.26 11.74 -13.79
N SER A 55 -11.41 11.14 -13.48
CA SER A 55 -12.63 11.39 -14.25
C SER A 55 -13.15 12.81 -13.97
N GLU A 56 -13.94 13.37 -14.89
CA GLU A 56 -14.54 14.71 -14.72
C GLU A 56 -15.39 14.81 -13.43
N ASN A 57 -16.01 13.70 -13.03
CA ASN A 57 -16.77 13.62 -11.79
C ASN A 57 -15.85 13.67 -10.56
N ALA A 58 -14.77 12.90 -10.57
CA ALA A 58 -13.79 12.90 -9.49
C ALA A 58 -13.13 14.28 -9.31
N GLU A 59 -12.81 15.00 -10.40
CA GLU A 59 -12.27 16.37 -10.33
C GLU A 59 -13.23 17.35 -9.65
N LYS A 60 -14.53 17.26 -9.97
CA LYS A 60 -15.59 18.07 -9.33
C LYS A 60 -15.73 17.74 -7.85
N GLN A 61 -15.68 16.46 -7.49
CA GLN A 61 -15.79 16.00 -6.10
C GLN A 61 -14.58 16.43 -5.28
N LEU A 62 -13.37 16.30 -5.83
CA LEU A 62 -12.13 16.74 -5.19
C LEU A 62 -12.19 18.26 -4.88
N SER A 63 -12.64 19.05 -5.85
CA SER A 63 -12.84 20.50 -5.69
C SER A 63 -13.92 20.84 -4.66
N ALA A 64 -15.03 20.10 -4.64
CA ALA A 64 -16.12 20.31 -3.68
C ALA A 64 -15.70 20.01 -2.24
N LEU A 65 -14.85 19.00 -2.06
CA LEU A 65 -14.29 18.60 -0.76
C LEU A 65 -13.09 19.45 -0.33
N LYS A 66 -12.65 20.41 -1.17
CA LYS A 66 -11.47 21.25 -0.97
C LYS A 66 -10.18 20.44 -0.79
N LEU A 67 -10.10 19.31 -1.50
CA LEU A 67 -8.93 18.45 -1.54
C LEU A 67 -8.15 18.68 -2.82
N ASP A 68 -6.92 18.20 -2.83
CA ASP A 68 -6.07 18.22 -4.01
C ASP A 68 -5.47 16.84 -4.34
N THR A 69 -4.63 16.78 -5.36
CA THR A 69 -3.95 15.54 -5.75
C THR A 69 -2.97 15.02 -4.69
N THR A 70 -2.47 15.89 -3.80
CA THR A 70 -1.57 15.49 -2.71
C THR A 70 -2.34 14.73 -1.63
N ASP A 71 -3.60 15.10 -1.37
CA ASP A 71 -4.48 14.34 -0.48
C ASP A 71 -4.77 12.94 -1.04
N LEU A 72 -5.08 12.84 -2.34
CA LEU A 72 -5.24 11.55 -3.03
C LEU A 72 -3.98 10.69 -2.99
N ASN A 73 -2.81 11.29 -3.21
CA ASN A 73 -1.53 10.58 -3.09
C ASN A 73 -1.30 10.06 -1.67
N THR A 74 -1.76 10.80 -0.65
CA THR A 74 -1.72 10.34 0.75
C THR A 74 -2.62 9.12 0.94
N VAL A 75 -3.83 9.13 0.39
CA VAL A 75 -4.71 7.94 0.38
C VAL A 75 -4.03 6.75 -0.30
N PHE A 76 -3.37 6.96 -1.43
CA PHE A 76 -2.66 5.88 -2.12
C PHE A 76 -1.34 5.48 -1.47
N LEU A 77 -0.83 6.25 -0.51
CA LEU A 77 0.35 5.89 0.27
C LEU A 77 -0.03 5.09 1.50
N GLU A 78 -1.07 5.53 2.20
CA GLU A 78 -1.36 5.16 3.58
C GLU A 78 -2.75 4.53 3.81
N GLY A 79 -3.61 4.50 2.79
CA GLY A 79 -4.98 4.03 2.88
C GLY A 79 -5.14 2.52 3.05
N GLU A 80 -6.40 2.09 3.08
CA GLU A 80 -6.80 0.70 3.20
C GLU A 80 -7.76 0.33 2.06
N VAL A 81 -7.38 -0.68 1.26
CA VAL A 81 -8.21 -1.23 0.21
C VAL A 81 -9.30 -2.09 0.83
N ASP A 82 -10.55 -1.72 0.58
CA ASP A 82 -11.71 -2.50 0.98
C ASP A 82 -11.97 -3.60 -0.06
N PHE A 83 -11.34 -4.75 0.15
CA PHE A 83 -11.52 -5.93 -0.71
C PHE A 83 -12.94 -6.50 -0.69
N SER A 84 -13.77 -6.15 0.31
CA SER A 84 -15.16 -6.62 0.37
C SER A 84 -16.05 -5.85 -0.60
N ASN A 85 -15.74 -4.57 -0.80
CA ASN A 85 -16.42 -3.66 -1.73
C ASN A 85 -15.61 -3.42 -3.02
N SER A 86 -14.60 -4.25 -3.30
CA SER A 86 -13.79 -4.20 -4.52
C SER A 86 -14.03 -5.45 -5.36
N ASP A 87 -14.13 -5.27 -6.67
CA ASP A 87 -14.24 -6.37 -7.63
C ASP A 87 -13.03 -6.39 -8.57
N THR A 88 -11.91 -6.88 -8.02
CA THR A 88 -10.59 -6.82 -8.68
C THR A 88 -10.45 -7.71 -9.91
N GLN A 89 -11.37 -8.66 -10.12
CA GLN A 89 -11.34 -9.64 -11.21
C GLN A 89 -12.46 -9.41 -12.24
N LYS A 90 -13.20 -8.30 -12.11
CA LYS A 90 -14.23 -7.93 -13.06
C LYS A 90 -13.63 -7.65 -14.43
N GLU A 91 -14.24 -8.22 -15.46
CA GLU A 91 -13.93 -7.95 -16.87
C GLU A 91 -14.99 -7.00 -17.43
N PRO A 92 -14.63 -5.97 -18.23
CA PRO A 92 -13.30 -5.70 -18.79
C PRO A 92 -12.34 -4.95 -17.87
N CYS A 93 -12.82 -4.44 -16.73
CA CYS A 93 -12.02 -3.61 -15.84
C CYS A 93 -12.27 -3.93 -14.37
N GLY A 94 -11.19 -4.01 -13.60
CA GLY A 94 -11.22 -4.29 -12.17
C GLY A 94 -11.59 -3.05 -11.37
N PHE A 95 -12.37 -3.24 -10.31
CA PHE A 95 -12.86 -2.15 -9.45
C PHE A 95 -12.22 -2.21 -8.06
N TYR A 96 -11.78 -1.05 -7.56
CA TYR A 96 -11.10 -0.92 -6.27
C TYR A 96 -11.76 0.19 -5.45
N THR A 97 -12.07 -0.11 -4.20
CA THR A 97 -12.53 0.84 -3.19
C THR A 97 -11.42 1.03 -2.16
N ILE A 98 -11.00 2.27 -1.94
CA ILE A 98 -9.90 2.61 -1.02
C ILE A 98 -10.39 3.62 0.00
N ASN A 99 -10.26 3.27 1.27
CA ASN A 99 -10.58 4.12 2.39
C ASN A 99 -9.32 4.86 2.84
N SER A 100 -9.43 6.16 3.10
CA SER A 100 -8.35 6.90 3.73
C SER A 100 -8.18 6.49 5.19
N GLN A 101 -7.02 6.81 5.77
CA GLN A 101 -6.89 6.70 7.22
C GLN A 101 -7.83 7.68 7.93
N LYS A 102 -8.33 7.29 9.11
CA LYS A 102 -9.16 8.15 9.98
C LYS A 102 -8.40 9.35 10.56
N THR A 103 -7.08 9.32 10.49
CA THR A 103 -6.17 10.37 10.95
C THR A 103 -6.07 11.54 9.97
N MET A 104 -6.50 11.36 8.71
CA MET A 104 -6.60 12.47 7.77
C MET A 104 -7.64 13.49 8.24
N PRO A 105 -7.40 14.80 8.02
CA PRO A 105 -8.34 15.87 8.39
C PRO A 105 -9.75 15.67 7.83
N THR A 106 -9.83 15.10 6.63
CA THR A 106 -11.05 14.81 5.89
C THR A 106 -10.96 13.37 5.39
N PRO A 107 -11.54 12.41 6.11
CA PRO A 107 -11.47 11.03 5.70
C PRO A 107 -12.38 10.81 4.48
N ILE A 108 -11.86 10.13 3.45
CA ILE A 108 -12.53 9.94 2.17
C ILE A 108 -12.48 8.48 1.73
N ILE A 109 -13.46 8.10 0.92
CA ILE A 109 -13.53 6.85 0.18
C ILE A 109 -13.31 7.18 -1.28
N THR A 110 -12.33 6.53 -1.90
CA THR A 110 -11.98 6.71 -3.31
C THR A 110 -12.28 5.41 -4.06
N THR A 111 -12.95 5.54 -5.20
CA THR A 111 -13.25 4.42 -6.09
C THR A 111 -12.44 4.55 -7.37
N LEU A 112 -11.81 3.45 -7.76
CA LEU A 112 -10.95 3.38 -8.94
C LEU A 112 -11.37 2.22 -9.82
N GLU A 113 -11.17 2.40 -11.11
CA GLU A 113 -11.26 1.36 -12.11
C GLU A 113 -9.88 1.15 -12.76
N LEU A 114 -9.54 -0.12 -13.00
CA LEU A 114 -8.30 -0.53 -13.66
C LEU A 114 -8.65 -1.20 -14.99
N CYS A 115 -8.38 -0.50 -16.08
CA CYS A 115 -8.52 -1.01 -17.45
C CYS A 115 -7.15 -0.99 -18.14
N ASP A 116 -6.72 -2.08 -18.78
CA ASP A 116 -5.46 -2.13 -19.55
C ASP A 116 -4.25 -1.52 -18.82
N GLU A 117 -4.10 -1.84 -17.53
CA GLU A 117 -3.04 -1.34 -16.63
C GLU A 117 -3.10 0.15 -16.26
N LYS A 118 -4.15 0.87 -16.66
CA LYS A 118 -4.39 2.29 -16.33
C LYS A 118 -5.45 2.41 -15.24
N PHE A 119 -5.10 3.16 -14.19
CA PHE A 119 -6.05 3.50 -13.14
C PHE A 119 -6.79 4.79 -13.47
N GLU A 120 -8.11 4.77 -13.32
CA GLU A 120 -8.95 5.97 -13.37
C GLU A 120 -9.75 6.09 -12.08
N VAL A 121 -9.70 7.26 -11.45
CA VAL A 121 -10.52 7.57 -10.28
C VAL A 121 -11.90 8.00 -10.73
N LEU A 122 -12.91 7.22 -10.36
CA LEU A 122 -14.30 7.42 -10.78
C LEU A 122 -15.08 8.34 -9.83
N SER A 123 -14.89 8.14 -8.52
CA SER A 123 -15.56 8.97 -7.53
C SER A 123 -14.82 9.05 -6.20
N ILE A 124 -15.05 10.17 -5.52
CA ILE A 124 -14.51 10.50 -4.20
C ILE A 124 -15.69 10.95 -3.32
N SER A 125 -15.84 10.31 -2.17
CA SER A 125 -16.87 10.64 -1.18
C SER A 125 -16.27 10.76 0.22
N GLU A 126 -16.93 11.51 1.11
CA GLU A 126 -16.54 11.56 2.51
C GLU A 126 -16.87 10.24 3.22
N MET A 127 -15.94 9.79 4.05
CA MET A 127 -16.13 8.64 4.92
C MET A 127 -16.86 9.12 6.18
N LYS A 128 -18.15 8.81 6.28
CA LYS A 128 -19.02 9.22 7.39
C LYS A 128 -18.80 8.39 8.65
#